data_AF-A0A1Z4GN51-F1
#
_entry.id   AF-A0A1Z4GN51-F1
#
_cell.length_a   1.000
_cell.length_b   1.000
_cell.length_c   1.000
_cell.angle_alpha   90.00
_cell.angle_beta   90.00
_cell.angle_gamma   90.00
#
_symmetry.space_group_name_H-M   'P 1'
#
loop_
_entity.id
_entity.type
_entity.pdbx_description
1 polymer ?
#
loop_
_entity_poly.entity_id
_entity_poly.type
_entity_poly.pdbx_seq_one_letter_code
_entity_poly.pdbx_strand_id
1 'polypeptide(L)' 'MAMQNAAKFFQAVKEDQAFQQKLKATANPEAFIKIAKEGGYDFTVEELEAEIDKLSAEDLAAIVNPGWGPRRHINPR' A
#
# COMPACT_ATOMS: atom_id res chain seq x y z
N MET A 1 7.26 3.76 -17.53
CA MET A 1 8.07 4.00 -16.32
C MET A 1 7.23 4.25 -15.06
N ALA A 2 5.90 4.41 -15.14
CA ALA A 2 5.04 4.73 -13.99
C ALA A 2 4.63 3.53 -13.10
N MET A 3 4.46 2.32 -13.64
CA MET A 3 4.20 1.11 -12.84
C MET A 3 5.29 0.83 -11.77
N GLN A 4 6.55 1.21 -12.06
CA GLN A 4 7.63 1.11 -11.08
C GLN A 4 7.48 2.10 -9.91
N ASN A 5 6.79 3.23 -10.12
CA ASN A 5 6.58 4.24 -9.09
C ASN A 5 5.51 3.79 -8.10
N ALA A 6 4.40 3.19 -8.57
CA ALA A 6 3.36 2.65 -7.69
C ALA A 6 3.92 1.53 -6.79
N ALA A 7 4.66 0.58 -7.35
CA ALA A 7 5.29 -0.49 -6.57
C ALA A 7 6.30 0.03 -5.53
N LYS A 8 7.15 0.99 -5.90
CA LYS A 8 8.10 1.63 -4.98
C LYS A 8 7.39 2.46 -3.91
N PHE A 9 6.27 3.09 -4.27
CA PHE A 9 5.44 3.82 -3.33
C PHE A 9 4.86 2.87 -2.27
N PHE A 10 4.30 1.73 -2.67
CA PHE A 10 3.81 0.73 -1.71
C PHE A 10 4.91 0.15 -0.82
N GLN A 11 6.12 -0.05 -1.34
CA GLN A 11 7.27 -0.42 -0.52
C GLN A 11 7.62 0.67 0.51
N ALA A 12 7.70 1.92 0.08
CA ALA A 12 7.97 3.04 0.98
C ALA A 12 6.87 3.18 2.05
N VAL A 13 5.61 2.99 1.69
CA VAL A 13 4.49 2.96 2.63
C VAL A 13 4.59 1.76 3.57
N LYS A 14 5.07 0.61 3.12
CA LYS A 14 5.28 -0.57 3.98
C LYS A 14 6.38 -0.33 5.02
N GLU A 15 7.44 0.39 4.66
CA GLU A 15 8.54 0.73 5.54
C GLU A 15 8.23 1.93 6.46
N ASP A 16 7.46 2.91 5.97
CA ASP A 16 7.14 4.14 6.69
C ASP A 16 5.72 4.11 7.27
N GLN A 17 5.66 3.76 8.55
CA GLN A 17 4.43 3.66 9.33
C GLN A 17 3.71 5.02 9.50
N ALA A 18 4.43 6.14 9.44
CA ALA A 18 3.83 7.48 9.50
C ALA A 18 3.12 7.79 8.17
N PHE A 19 3.66 7.33 7.05
CA PHE A 19 2.99 7.38 5.76
C PHE A 19 1.72 6.52 5.74
N GLN A 20 1.75 5.31 6.33
CA GLN A 20 0.54 4.48 6.45
C GLN A 20 -0.58 5.18 7.22
N GLN A 21 -0.25 5.86 8.32
CA GLN A 21 -1.26 6.57 9.11
C GLN A 21 -1.87 7.74 8.34
N LYS A 22 -1.04 8.51 7.60
CA LYS A 22 -1.52 9.58 6.72
C LYS A 22 -2.42 9.06 5.61
N LEU A 23 -2.09 7.91 5.04
CA LEU A 23 -2.90 7.26 4.01
C LEU A 23 -4.21 6.72 4.59
N LYS A 24 -4.20 6.11 5.78
CA LYS A 24 -5.44 5.68 6.47
C LYS A 24 -6.36 6.84 6.83
N ALA A 25 -5.80 7.99 7.17
CA ALA A 25 -6.58 9.21 7.43
C ALA A 25 -7.24 9.75 6.15
N THR A 26 -6.77 9.32 4.98
CA THR A 26 -7.20 9.81 3.67
C THR A 26 -8.11 8.78 3.01
N ALA A 27 -9.41 8.90 3.20
CA ALA A 27 -10.41 7.99 2.62
C ALA A 27 -10.60 8.15 1.09
N ASN A 28 -9.95 9.13 0.45
CA ASN A 28 -10.18 9.49 -0.93
C ASN A 28 -8.99 9.10 -1.85
N PRO A 29 -9.23 8.39 -2.96
CA PRO A 29 -8.18 7.98 -3.89
C PRO A 29 -7.44 9.16 -4.53
N GLU A 30 -8.11 10.29 -4.75
CA GLU A 30 -7.44 11.49 -5.28
C GLU A 30 -6.44 12.11 -4.30
N ALA A 31 -6.76 12.06 -3.01
CA ALA A 31 -5.87 12.58 -1.97
C ALA A 31 -4.70 11.61 -1.71
N PHE A 32 -4.90 10.31 -1.94
CA PHE A 32 -3.84 9.32 -1.99
C PHE A 32 -2.82 9.63 -3.09
N ILE A 33 -3.29 9.95 -4.31
CA ILE A 33 -2.41 10.36 -5.42
C ILE A 33 -1.67 11.65 -5.09
N LYS A 34 -2.31 12.63 -4.44
CA LYS A 34 -1.62 13.86 -4.01
C LYS A 34 -0.47 13.56 -3.05
N ILE A 35 -0.69 12.72 -2.03
CA ILE A 35 0.34 12.33 -1.07
C ILE A 35 1.49 11.58 -1.77
N ALA A 36 1.16 10.68 -2.69
CA ALA A 36 2.15 9.99 -3.51
C ALA A 36 2.99 10.98 -4.33
N LYS A 37 2.34 11.97 -4.95
CA LYS A 37 2.98 13.02 -5.73
C LYS A 37 3.91 13.88 -4.90
N GLU A 38 3.51 14.23 -3.67
CA GLU A 38 4.37 14.92 -2.69
C GLU A 38 5.59 14.08 -2.29
N GLY A 39 5.44 12.75 -2.24
CA GLY A 39 6.56 11.82 -2.04
C GLY A 39 7.46 11.63 -3.26
N GLY A 40 7.17 12.28 -4.40
CA GLY A 40 7.90 12.13 -5.65
C GLY A 40 7.45 10.94 -6.52
N TYR A 41 6.29 10.34 -6.20
CA TYR A 41 5.70 9.24 -6.94
C TYR A 41 4.52 9.73 -7.77
N ASP A 42 4.68 9.70 -9.10
CA ASP A 42 3.63 10.08 -10.06
C ASP A 42 3.06 8.80 -10.70
N PHE A 43 1.77 8.55 -10.47
CA PHE A 43 0.96 7.46 -11.04
C PHE A 43 -0.54 7.81 -11.02
N THR A 44 -1.34 7.13 -11.84
CA THR A 44 -2.80 7.35 -11.94
C THR A 44 -3.61 6.42 -11.04
N VAL A 45 -4.91 6.70 -10.89
CA VAL A 45 -5.83 5.82 -10.13
C VAL A 45 -5.88 4.42 -10.74
N GLU A 46 -5.92 4.34 -12.06
CA GLU A 46 -5.96 3.06 -12.80
C GLU A 46 -4.70 2.23 -12.55
N GLU A 47 -3.53 2.88 -12.48
CA GLU A 47 -2.27 2.20 -12.16
C GLU A 47 -2.21 1.77 -10.70
N LEU A 48 -2.77 2.58 -9.80
CA LEU A 48 -2.91 2.22 -8.39
C LEU A 48 -3.79 0.97 -8.25
N GLU A 49 -4.96 0.96 -8.89
CA GLU A 49 -5.88 -0.18 -8.87
C GLU A 49 -5.26 -1.42 -9.51
N ALA A 50 -4.55 -1.27 -10.63
CA ALA A 50 -3.84 -2.38 -11.26
C ALA A 50 -2.72 -2.95 -10.36
N GLU A 51 -2.05 -2.11 -9.57
CA GLU A 51 -1.01 -2.55 -8.62
C GLU A 51 -1.62 -3.16 -7.34
N ILE A 52 -2.77 -2.64 -6.89
CA ILE A 52 -3.59 -3.22 -5.82
C ILE A 52 -4.10 -4.61 -6.23
N ASP A 53 -4.59 -4.77 -7.46
CA ASP A 53 -5.04 -6.07 -7.99
C ASP A 53 -3.88 -7.06 -8.18
N LYS A 54 -2.67 -6.56 -8.43
CA LYS A 54 -1.45 -7.38 -8.43
C LYS A 54 -0.98 -7.75 -7.03
N LEU A 55 -1.22 -6.90 -6.04
CA LEU A 55 -0.97 -7.21 -4.64
C LEU A 55 -1.96 -8.28 -4.19
N SER A 56 -1.48 -9.29 -3.46
CA SER A 56 -2.40 -10.22 -2.83
C SER A 56 -3.24 -9.46 -1.80
N ALA A 57 -4.49 -9.89 -1.61
CA ALA A 57 -5.35 -9.34 -0.56
C ALA A 57 -4.68 -9.38 0.83
N GLU A 58 -3.70 -10.26 1.02
CA GLU A 58 -2.93 -10.44 2.24
C GLU A 58 -1.92 -9.31 2.47
N ASP A 59 -1.19 -8.90 1.43
CA ASP A 59 -0.25 -7.78 1.49
C ASP A 59 -1.00 -6.45 1.69
N LEU A 60 -2.13 -6.29 1.00
CA LEU A 60 -3.05 -5.17 1.22
C LEU A 60 -3.60 -5.15 2.64
N ALA A 61 -4.06 -6.29 3.15
CA ALA A 61 -4.56 -6.41 4.51
C ALA A 61 -3.48 -6.13 5.55
N ALA A 62 -2.22 -6.51 5.30
CA ALA A 62 -1.11 -6.21 6.19
C ALA A 62 -0.80 -4.70 6.24
N ILE A 63 -0.97 -3.98 5.12
CA ILE A 63 -0.82 -2.52 5.04
C ILE A 63 -2.00 -1.81 5.74
N VAL A 64 -3.23 -2.25 5.46
CA VAL A 64 -4.45 -1.63 6.00
C VAL A 64 -4.69 -1.99 7.47
N ASN A 65 -4.33 -3.20 7.89
CA ASN A 65 -4.49 -3.70 9.25
C ASN A 65 -3.22 -4.44 9.71
N PRO A 66 -2.16 -3.70 10.07
CA PRO A 66 -0.91 -4.28 10.55
C PRO A 66 -1.15 -4.94 11.91
N GLY A 67 -1.44 -6.24 11.87
CA GLY A 67 -1.89 -7.03 13.03
C GLY A 67 -2.80 -8.19 12.63
N TRP A 68 -3.48 -8.08 11.48
CA TRP A 68 -4.26 -9.16 10.88
C TRP A 68 -3.41 -9.91 9.84
N GLY A 69 -2.34 -10.54 10.31
CA GLY A 69 -1.60 -11.51 9.51
C GLY A 69 -2.33 -12.86 9.49
N PRO A 70 -2.11 -13.72 8.47
CA PRO A 70 -2.66 -15.06 8.46
C PRO A 70 -2.20 -15.78 9.75
N ARG A 71 -3.14 -16.43 10.43
CA ARG A 71 -2.83 -17.33 11.54
C ARG A 71 -1.97 -18.46 10.98
N ARG A 72 -0.65 -18.30 11.02
CA ARG A 72 0.27 -19.39 10.72
C ARG A 72 0.01 -20.48 11.76
N HIS A 73 -0.51 -21.62 11.32
CA HIS A 73 -0.57 -22.80 12.15
C HIS A 73 0.82 -23.04 12.73
N ILE A 74 0.92 -22.97 14.06
CA ILE A 74 2.14 -23.37 14.77
C ILE A 74 2.21 -24.88 14.54
N ASN A 75 3.15 -25.32 13.70
CA ASN A 75 3.29 -26.74 13.40
C ASN A 75 3.79 -27.44 14.68
N PRO A 76 2.99 -28.30 15.34
CA PRO A 76 3.49 -29.04 16.48
C PRO A 76 4.57 -30.02 15.97
N ARG A 77 5.67 -30.09 16.72
CA ARG A 77 6.76 -31.06 16.48
C ARG A 77 6.31 -32.47 16.86
#